data_AF-A0A0F8AFV0-F1
#
_entry.id   AF-A0A0F8AFV0-F1
#
_cell.length_a   1.000
_cell.length_b   1.000
_cell.length_c   1.000
_cell.angle_alpha   90.00
_cell.angle_beta   90.00
_cell.angle_gamma   90.00
#
_symmetry.space_group_name_H-M   'P 1'
#
loop_
_entity.id
_entity.type
_entity.pdbx_description
1 polymer ?
#
loop_
_entity_poly.entity_id
_entity_poly.type
_entity_poly.pdbx_seq_one_letter_code
_entity_poly.pdbx_strand_id
1 'polypeptide(L)'
;MKSVKHVIDEIMQQEIRPLLAVDIIEQLHRQFALLSGGRGNDGAPIITFPEYSGFSEVPEEDFLNVVTYLTSIPSLDAASIGFIIIIDRRKDKWSSVKASLSRIAGAFPGNLQLVLVLRPSRFFQRAIADIGIKLHKDDFKMKAIENFAMTVKTTAQMLQKFGTDLAETELPNDVQCTKDLLTAHTDKHNNLKDELKLALKQGTTLLGCIKEQAAKSENHKLNPDEMENQTTVERLLAQLDETENAFEQFWCKHHLKLEQCLQLRHFEQDFREVKVSLDSLMDSLNSLSDTGDCVARVEQLLKELKTLEEKAQPTVEKAQLHALHGDQLIQSNHYAVDSIRPKCVELRRVCDDFSNEAKKKTDVLSKSLQIHVGIDKVNQWCESGIYLLASQAVDKCQSQEGAESALTDIEHFLESAEKNQLTELRNLHNQYEVVLSEDIKTTVLKALKRLEDVQEMFEKRHVSLKRLSAKQTRPVQPVAPRPESSPKRPSLKNPPRTTGSQQPLARRASDNSNSGKQPVEADPNKKKNIRKAKGGIKIEVMHEESQGGSTHVVVTNETEESLSNRRRPFANCVHGLKRVRL
;
A
#
# COMPACT_ATOMS: atom_id res chain seq x y z
N MET A 1 1.85 -112.89 17.16
CA MET A 1 0.56 -113.21 17.82
C MET A 1 -0.05 -111.92 18.36
N LYS A 2 -1.37 -111.93 18.66
CA LYS A 2 -2.15 -110.81 19.26
C LYS A 2 -1.56 -110.42 20.65
N SER A 3 -1.86 -109.29 21.28
CA SER A 3 -3.02 -108.38 21.14
C SER A 3 -2.71 -106.95 21.62
N VAL A 4 -3.48 -105.99 21.10
CA VAL A 4 -3.62 -104.62 21.63
C VAL A 4 -4.34 -104.63 22.99
N LYS A 5 -4.03 -103.66 23.85
CA LYS A 5 -5.02 -103.00 24.74
C LYS A 5 -4.82 -101.49 24.68
N HIS A 6 -5.90 -100.76 24.38
CA HIS A 6 -5.94 -99.30 24.50
C HIS A 6 -5.90 -98.87 25.97
N VAL A 7 -5.24 -97.75 26.22
CA VAL A 7 -5.80 -96.70 27.08
C VAL A 7 -5.87 -95.44 26.21
N ILE A 8 -6.99 -94.73 26.31
CA ILE A 8 -7.28 -93.50 25.58
C ILE A 8 -6.87 -92.35 26.51
N ASP A 9 -6.06 -91.42 26.00
CA ASP A 9 -5.95 -90.09 26.60
C ASP A 9 -6.57 -89.07 25.64
N GLU A 10 -7.39 -88.19 26.22
CA GLU A 10 -8.22 -87.23 25.51
C GLU A 10 -7.38 -86.04 25.04
N ILE A 11 -7.14 -85.92 23.73
CA ILE A 11 -6.79 -84.63 23.13
C ILE A 11 -8.07 -84.00 22.61
N MET A 12 -8.62 -83.07 23.40
CA MET A 12 -9.80 -82.29 23.03
C MET A 12 -9.52 -81.50 21.75
N GLN A 13 -10.07 -81.96 20.63
CA GLN A 13 -10.31 -81.08 19.48
C GLN A 13 -11.36 -80.06 19.91
N GLN A 14 -10.93 -78.86 20.27
CA GLN A 14 -11.83 -77.72 20.27
C GLN A 14 -12.28 -77.51 18.83
N GLU A 15 -13.50 -77.92 18.51
CA GLU A 15 -14.15 -77.54 17.26
C GLU A 15 -14.17 -76.01 17.19
N ILE A 16 -13.37 -75.44 16.29
CA ILE A 16 -13.35 -74.00 16.06
C ILE A 16 -14.71 -73.64 15.47
N ARG A 17 -15.61 -73.13 16.32
CA ARG A 17 -16.93 -72.66 15.90
C ARG A 17 -16.74 -71.67 14.75
N PRO A 18 -17.38 -71.87 13.58
CA PRO A 18 -17.24 -70.95 12.46
C PRO A 18 -17.76 -69.57 12.87
N LEU A 19 -17.00 -68.53 12.53
CA LEU A 19 -17.36 -67.14 12.79
C LEU A 19 -18.70 -66.80 12.14
N LEU A 20 -19.69 -66.36 12.90
CA LEU A 20 -21.02 -66.03 12.39
C LEU A 20 -21.18 -64.51 12.22
N ALA A 21 -22.13 -64.10 11.36
CA ALA A 21 -22.46 -62.69 11.14
C ALA A 21 -22.78 -61.92 12.44
N VAL A 22 -23.41 -62.61 13.40
CA VAL A 22 -23.78 -62.04 14.70
C VAL A 22 -22.56 -61.76 15.59
N ASP A 23 -21.48 -62.52 15.44
CA ASP A 23 -20.26 -62.39 16.24
C ASP A 23 -19.41 -61.18 15.78
N ILE A 24 -19.63 -60.68 14.55
CA ILE A 24 -18.87 -59.56 13.94
C ILE A 24 -19.77 -58.46 13.34
N ILE A 25 -21.00 -58.35 13.86
CA ILE A 25 -22.04 -57.52 13.24
C ILE A 25 -21.66 -56.03 13.18
N GLU A 26 -20.95 -55.52 14.18
CA GLU A 26 -20.48 -54.12 14.20
C GLU A 26 -19.42 -53.85 13.11
N GLN A 27 -18.49 -54.78 12.90
CA GLN A 27 -17.45 -54.69 11.88
C GLN A 27 -18.05 -54.76 10.46
N LEU A 28 -19.06 -55.60 10.25
CA LEU A 28 -19.80 -55.66 8.97
C LEU A 28 -20.56 -54.36 8.68
N HIS A 29 -21.13 -53.70 9.71
CA HIS A 29 -21.77 -52.39 9.55
C HIS A 29 -20.80 -51.25 9.18
N ARG A 30 -19.49 -51.39 9.44
CA ARG A 30 -18.48 -50.43 8.96
C ARG A 30 -18.24 -50.51 7.45
N GLN A 31 -18.65 -51.60 6.79
CA GLN A 31 -18.62 -51.79 5.33
C GLN A 31 -17.25 -51.58 4.65
N PHE A 32 -16.13 -51.70 5.37
CA PHE A 32 -14.79 -51.58 4.78
C PHE A 32 -14.43 -52.75 3.84
N ALA A 33 -15.18 -53.85 3.91
CA ALA A 33 -15.17 -54.97 2.98
C ALA A 33 -16.58 -55.58 2.88
N LEU A 34 -16.97 -56.06 1.71
CA LEU A 34 -18.28 -56.68 1.48
C LEU A 34 -18.23 -57.75 0.37
N LEU A 35 -19.05 -58.79 0.47
CA LEU A 35 -19.28 -59.74 -0.63
C LEU A 35 -20.31 -59.13 -1.58
N SER A 36 -19.87 -58.75 -2.78
CA SER A 36 -20.64 -57.90 -3.70
C SER A 36 -21.82 -58.58 -4.42
N GLY A 37 -22.04 -59.88 -4.17
CA GLY A 37 -23.03 -60.69 -4.88
C GLY A 37 -22.63 -61.10 -6.31
N GLY A 38 -21.79 -60.30 -6.98
CA GLY A 38 -21.26 -60.59 -8.31
C GLY A 38 -20.38 -61.84 -8.39
N ARG A 39 -20.10 -62.28 -9.62
CA ARG A 39 -19.23 -63.42 -9.95
C ARG A 39 -18.34 -63.10 -11.16
N GLY A 40 -17.16 -63.68 -11.20
CA GLY A 40 -16.31 -63.73 -12.40
C GLY A 40 -16.95 -64.55 -13.52
N ASN A 41 -16.38 -64.46 -14.73
CA ASN A 41 -16.87 -65.17 -15.91
C ASN A 41 -16.81 -66.71 -15.77
N ASP A 42 -16.03 -67.21 -14.82
CA ASP A 42 -15.83 -68.61 -14.45
C ASP A 42 -16.58 -69.01 -13.16
N GLY A 43 -17.27 -68.08 -12.51
CA GLY A 43 -17.96 -68.30 -11.23
C GLY A 43 -17.19 -67.88 -9.97
N ALA A 44 -16.01 -67.26 -10.10
CA ALA A 44 -15.23 -66.79 -8.95
C ALA A 44 -16.01 -65.76 -8.07
N PRO A 45 -16.09 -65.91 -6.73
CA PRO A 45 -16.71 -64.92 -5.84
C PRO A 45 -15.96 -63.58 -5.81
N ILE A 46 -16.73 -62.47 -5.81
CA ILE A 46 -16.18 -61.10 -5.81
C ILE A 46 -16.36 -60.42 -4.44
N ILE A 47 -15.24 -60.15 -3.75
CA ILE A 47 -15.18 -59.31 -2.55
C ILE A 47 -14.74 -57.89 -2.93
N THR A 48 -15.47 -56.89 -2.44
CA THR A 48 -15.18 -55.48 -2.69
C THR A 48 -14.78 -54.79 -1.39
N PHE A 49 -13.66 -54.06 -1.42
CA PHE A 49 -13.22 -53.11 -0.40
C PHE A 49 -13.53 -51.70 -0.94
N PRO A 50 -14.66 -51.09 -0.57
CA PRO A 50 -15.06 -49.77 -1.09
C PRO A 50 -14.17 -48.64 -0.54
N GLU A 51 -14.40 -47.43 -1.05
CA GLU A 51 -13.73 -46.21 -0.57
C GLU A 51 -14.06 -45.97 0.91
N TYR A 52 -13.07 -46.19 1.77
CA TYR A 52 -13.18 -46.12 3.23
C TYR A 52 -11.98 -45.38 3.80
N SER A 53 -12.23 -44.20 4.39
CA SER A 53 -11.18 -43.26 4.82
C SER A 53 -10.33 -43.81 5.99
N GLY A 54 -10.96 -44.48 6.96
CA GLY A 54 -10.27 -45.08 8.12
C GLY A 54 -9.65 -46.47 7.85
N PHE A 55 -9.36 -46.84 6.60
CA PHE A 55 -8.96 -48.22 6.27
C PHE A 55 -7.63 -48.65 6.91
N SER A 56 -6.69 -47.72 7.02
CA SER A 56 -5.43 -47.94 7.75
C SER A 56 -5.63 -48.08 9.27
N GLU A 57 -6.72 -47.55 9.81
CA GLU A 57 -7.02 -47.47 11.25
C GLU A 57 -7.88 -48.64 11.76
N VAL A 58 -8.42 -49.47 10.86
CA VAL A 58 -9.12 -50.71 11.23
C VAL A 58 -8.15 -51.61 12.03
N PRO A 59 -8.52 -52.15 13.20
CA PRO A 59 -7.72 -53.13 13.93
C PRO A 59 -7.40 -54.37 13.11
N GLU A 60 -6.27 -55.03 13.38
CA GLU A 60 -5.85 -56.23 12.63
C GLU A 60 -6.83 -57.39 12.81
N GLU A 61 -7.30 -57.60 14.05
CA GLU A 61 -8.32 -58.59 14.41
C GLU A 61 -9.67 -58.33 13.71
N ASP A 62 -10.20 -57.09 13.77
CA ASP A 62 -11.43 -56.69 13.05
C ASP A 62 -11.33 -56.99 11.55
N PHE A 63 -10.17 -56.72 10.94
CA PHE A 63 -9.93 -56.95 9.52
C PHE A 63 -9.89 -58.44 9.19
N LEU A 64 -9.12 -59.23 9.95
CA LEU A 64 -9.01 -60.68 9.76
C LEU A 64 -10.36 -61.37 9.94
N ASN A 65 -11.13 -60.98 10.95
CA ASN A 65 -12.46 -61.50 11.25
C ASN A 65 -13.44 -61.26 10.09
N VAL A 66 -13.53 -60.02 9.59
CA VAL A 66 -14.40 -59.69 8.44
C VAL A 66 -13.96 -60.43 7.18
N VAL A 67 -12.67 -60.44 6.84
CA VAL A 67 -12.20 -61.11 5.62
C VAL A 67 -12.43 -62.62 5.70
N THR A 68 -12.14 -63.24 6.84
CA THR A 68 -12.40 -64.68 7.08
C THR A 68 -13.87 -65.03 6.93
N TYR A 69 -14.76 -64.23 7.53
CA TYR A 69 -16.21 -64.39 7.35
C TYR A 69 -16.64 -64.23 5.89
N LEU A 70 -16.20 -63.18 5.19
CA LEU A 70 -16.57 -62.96 3.80
C LEU A 70 -16.08 -64.08 2.86
N THR A 71 -14.94 -64.71 3.18
CA THR A 71 -14.43 -65.88 2.45
C THR A 71 -15.11 -67.20 2.80
N SER A 72 -15.84 -67.32 3.92
CA SER A 72 -16.57 -68.54 4.29
C SER A 72 -18.02 -68.58 3.77
N ILE A 73 -18.54 -67.47 3.25
CA ILE A 73 -19.90 -67.39 2.68
C ILE A 73 -20.05 -68.18 1.35
N PRO A 74 -19.12 -68.15 0.39
CA PRO A 74 -19.24 -68.96 -0.83
C PRO A 74 -19.15 -70.46 -0.54
N SER A 75 -19.80 -71.29 -1.37
CA SER A 75 -19.62 -72.75 -1.29
C SER A 75 -18.18 -73.14 -1.58
N LEU A 76 -17.76 -74.32 -1.09
CA LEU A 76 -16.41 -74.85 -1.31
C LEU A 76 -16.05 -74.91 -2.81
N ASP A 77 -17.00 -75.31 -3.66
CA ASP A 77 -16.81 -75.31 -5.12
C ASP A 77 -16.51 -73.91 -5.66
N ALA A 78 -17.26 -72.89 -5.24
CA ALA A 78 -17.05 -71.51 -5.67
C ALA A 78 -15.75 -70.92 -5.11
N ALA A 79 -15.40 -71.24 -3.86
CA ALA A 79 -14.14 -70.83 -3.25
C ALA A 79 -12.91 -71.50 -3.90
N SER A 80 -13.07 -72.72 -4.44
CA SER A 80 -11.97 -73.47 -5.10
C SER A 80 -11.48 -72.81 -6.41
N ILE A 81 -12.35 -72.04 -7.09
CA ILE A 81 -12.01 -71.23 -8.27
C ILE A 81 -11.03 -70.11 -7.89
N GLY A 82 -11.10 -69.63 -6.64
CA GLY A 82 -10.38 -68.47 -6.13
C GLY A 82 -11.26 -67.21 -6.12
N PHE A 83 -10.79 -66.18 -5.43
CA PHE A 83 -11.51 -64.94 -5.19
C PHE A 83 -11.02 -63.83 -6.13
N ILE A 84 -11.97 -63.01 -6.59
CA ILE A 84 -11.70 -61.72 -7.22
C ILE A 84 -11.87 -60.64 -6.16
N ILE A 85 -10.86 -59.78 -6.01
CA ILE A 85 -10.94 -58.60 -5.15
C ILE A 85 -11.09 -57.34 -5.99
N ILE A 86 -12.03 -56.48 -5.61
CA ILE A 86 -12.12 -55.09 -6.09
C ILE A 86 -11.76 -54.16 -4.93
N ILE A 87 -10.82 -53.24 -5.13
CA ILE A 87 -10.42 -52.23 -4.13
C ILE A 87 -10.69 -50.85 -4.69
N ASP A 88 -11.53 -50.06 -4.03
CA ASP A 88 -11.81 -48.68 -4.40
C ASP A 88 -11.05 -47.71 -3.48
N ARG A 89 -9.98 -47.12 -4.01
CA ARG A 89 -9.11 -46.13 -3.34
C ARG A 89 -8.98 -44.86 -4.20
N ARG A 90 -10.07 -44.41 -4.83
CA ARG A 90 -10.09 -43.27 -5.76
C ARG A 90 -9.71 -41.92 -5.14
N LYS A 91 -9.72 -41.78 -3.82
CA LYS A 91 -9.33 -40.57 -3.08
C LYS A 91 -7.93 -40.64 -2.44
N ASP A 92 -7.18 -41.71 -2.68
CA ASP A 92 -6.12 -42.17 -1.79
C ASP A 92 -4.68 -42.04 -2.35
N LYS A 93 -3.67 -41.89 -1.48
CA LYS A 93 -2.25 -41.83 -1.91
C LYS A 93 -1.70 -43.22 -2.26
N TRP A 94 -0.77 -43.31 -3.22
CA TRP A 94 -0.18 -44.60 -3.65
C TRP A 94 0.49 -45.41 -2.52
N SER A 95 1.06 -44.75 -1.52
CA SER A 95 1.58 -45.41 -0.31
C SER A 95 0.48 -46.11 0.50
N SER A 96 -0.71 -45.52 0.60
CA SER A 96 -1.88 -46.09 1.26
C SER A 96 -2.47 -47.27 0.47
N VAL A 97 -2.54 -47.16 -0.87
CA VAL A 97 -2.93 -48.27 -1.75
C VAL A 97 -1.99 -49.47 -1.59
N LYS A 98 -0.67 -49.23 -1.54
CA LYS A 98 0.33 -50.27 -1.27
C LYS A 98 0.15 -50.90 0.11
N ALA A 99 -0.03 -50.11 1.16
CA ALA A 99 -0.27 -50.62 2.51
C ALA A 99 -1.55 -51.48 2.56
N SER A 100 -2.62 -51.05 1.89
CA SER A 100 -3.87 -51.81 1.78
C SER A 100 -3.69 -53.14 1.05
N LEU A 101 -2.95 -53.15 -0.06
CA LEU A 101 -2.63 -54.36 -0.82
C LEU A 101 -1.77 -55.33 0.00
N SER A 102 -0.74 -54.85 0.68
CA SER A 102 0.09 -55.67 1.57
C SER A 102 -0.71 -56.24 2.75
N ARG A 103 -1.62 -55.45 3.34
CA ARG A 103 -2.51 -55.89 4.42
C ARG A 103 -3.48 -56.98 3.95
N ILE A 104 -4.10 -56.81 2.79
CA ILE A 104 -4.94 -57.84 2.18
C ILE A 104 -4.11 -59.10 1.91
N ALA A 105 -2.96 -58.98 1.24
CA ALA A 105 -2.12 -60.13 0.90
C ALA A 105 -1.59 -60.91 2.13
N GLY A 106 -1.38 -60.24 3.27
CA GLY A 106 -0.93 -60.88 4.51
C GLY A 106 -2.02 -61.58 5.33
N ALA A 107 -3.30 -61.22 5.13
CA ALA A 107 -4.41 -61.68 5.97
C ALA A 107 -5.60 -62.30 5.21
N PHE A 108 -5.51 -62.44 3.88
CA PHE A 108 -6.56 -63.08 3.08
C PHE A 108 -6.42 -64.62 3.11
N PRO A 109 -7.42 -65.38 3.60
CA PRO A 109 -7.27 -66.83 3.83
C PRO A 109 -7.60 -67.69 2.59
N GLY A 110 -8.11 -67.10 1.52
CA GLY A 110 -8.50 -67.81 0.29
C GLY A 110 -7.47 -67.68 -0.84
N ASN A 111 -7.61 -68.50 -1.88
CA ASN A 111 -6.82 -68.35 -3.10
C ASN A 111 -7.23 -67.06 -3.84
N LEU A 112 -6.27 -66.21 -4.20
CA LEU A 112 -6.52 -64.96 -4.94
C LEU A 112 -6.32 -65.16 -6.43
N GLN A 113 -7.38 -64.97 -7.22
CA GLN A 113 -7.34 -65.12 -8.67
C GLN A 113 -7.01 -63.81 -9.38
N LEU A 114 -7.62 -62.70 -8.93
CA LEU A 114 -7.52 -61.39 -9.56
C LEU A 114 -7.74 -60.28 -8.53
N VAL A 115 -6.95 -59.20 -8.63
CA VAL A 115 -7.14 -57.98 -7.82
C VAL A 115 -7.27 -56.78 -8.76
N LEU A 116 -8.40 -56.09 -8.67
CA LEU A 116 -8.75 -54.89 -9.44
C LEU A 116 -8.72 -53.67 -8.52
N VAL A 117 -8.07 -52.58 -8.92
CA VAL A 117 -7.91 -51.39 -8.07
C VAL A 117 -8.39 -50.13 -8.81
N LEU A 118 -9.41 -49.47 -8.25
CA LEU A 118 -9.87 -48.15 -8.65
C LEU A 118 -9.07 -47.10 -7.85
N ARG A 119 -8.50 -46.08 -8.52
CA ARG A 119 -7.53 -45.15 -7.90
C ARG A 119 -7.64 -43.72 -8.46
N PRO A 120 -6.98 -42.71 -7.86
CA PRO A 120 -7.12 -41.32 -8.30
C PRO A 120 -6.50 -41.09 -9.66
N SER A 121 -7.09 -40.17 -10.43
CA SER A 121 -6.62 -39.77 -11.74
C SER A 121 -5.54 -38.69 -11.67
N ARG A 122 -4.26 -39.09 -11.69
CA ARG A 122 -3.25 -38.35 -12.46
C ARG A 122 -3.17 -38.99 -13.84
N PHE A 123 -3.39 -38.21 -14.90
CA PHE A 123 -3.84 -38.75 -16.18
C PHE A 123 -2.79 -39.70 -16.77
N PHE A 124 -1.51 -39.32 -16.73
CA PHE A 124 -0.41 -40.15 -17.21
C PHE A 124 0.10 -41.22 -16.23
N GLN A 125 -0.47 -41.33 -15.03
CA GLN A 125 -0.26 -42.56 -14.26
C GLN A 125 -1.06 -43.73 -14.84
N ARG A 126 -2.17 -43.48 -15.55
CA ARG A 126 -3.08 -44.53 -16.08
C ARG A 126 -2.35 -45.49 -17.02
N ALA A 127 -1.71 -44.96 -18.07
CA ALA A 127 -0.98 -45.75 -19.06
C ALA A 127 0.20 -46.55 -18.50
N ILE A 128 0.79 -46.14 -17.36
CA ILE A 128 1.88 -46.89 -16.70
C ILE A 128 1.36 -48.17 -16.01
N ALA A 129 0.12 -48.18 -15.53
CA ALA A 129 -0.46 -49.36 -14.90
C ALA A 129 -0.92 -50.42 -15.91
N ASP A 130 -1.41 -49.98 -17.08
CA ASP A 130 -1.91 -50.86 -18.13
C ASP A 130 -0.79 -51.67 -18.84
N ILE A 131 0.48 -51.28 -18.63
CA ILE A 131 1.69 -52.07 -19.00
C ILE A 131 1.77 -53.40 -18.20
N GLY A 132 1.04 -53.54 -17.10
CA GLY A 132 1.18 -54.64 -16.14
C GLY A 132 0.27 -55.86 -16.32
N ILE A 133 -0.67 -55.90 -17.28
CA ILE A 133 -1.72 -56.94 -17.33
C ILE A 133 -1.76 -57.68 -18.68
N LYS A 134 -1.67 -59.02 -18.59
CA LYS A 134 -1.69 -60.05 -19.65
C LYS A 134 -2.37 -59.68 -20.97
N LEU A 135 -1.58 -59.69 -22.05
CA LEU A 135 -2.00 -59.95 -23.45
C LEU A 135 -0.82 -60.61 -24.22
N HIS A 136 -1.05 -61.10 -25.44
CA HIS A 136 -0.01 -61.78 -26.23
C HIS A 136 1.13 -60.80 -26.62
N LYS A 137 2.32 -61.34 -26.90
CA LYS A 137 3.58 -60.57 -26.94
C LYS A 137 3.58 -59.43 -27.97
N ASP A 138 2.85 -59.61 -29.07
CA ASP A 138 2.77 -58.64 -30.17
C ASP A 138 1.56 -57.69 -30.03
N ASP A 139 0.41 -58.18 -29.56
CA ASP A 139 -0.73 -57.34 -29.16
C ASP A 139 -0.29 -56.28 -28.13
N PHE A 140 0.54 -56.69 -27.16
CA PHE A 140 1.07 -55.82 -26.12
C PHE A 140 1.95 -54.69 -26.68
N LYS A 141 2.82 -54.99 -27.66
CA LYS A 141 3.69 -53.98 -28.31
C LYS A 141 2.85 -52.89 -28.97
N MET A 142 1.88 -53.28 -29.81
CA MET A 142 1.03 -52.33 -30.52
C MET A 142 0.19 -51.49 -29.55
N LYS A 143 -0.45 -52.14 -28.57
CA LYS A 143 -1.24 -51.47 -27.51
C LYS A 143 -0.44 -50.43 -26.73
N ALA A 144 0.82 -50.74 -26.39
CA ALA A 144 1.68 -49.84 -25.64
C ALA A 144 2.09 -48.61 -26.46
N ILE A 145 2.36 -48.78 -27.76
CA ILE A 145 2.70 -47.68 -28.68
C ILE A 145 1.47 -46.80 -28.95
N GLU A 146 0.29 -47.39 -29.17
CA GLU A 146 -0.98 -46.66 -29.28
C GLU A 146 -1.29 -45.84 -28.02
N ASN A 147 -1.10 -46.43 -26.83
CA ASN A 147 -1.30 -45.75 -25.55
C ASN A 147 -0.30 -44.58 -25.35
N PHE A 148 0.95 -44.74 -25.79
CA PHE A 148 1.94 -43.65 -25.76
C PHE A 148 1.61 -42.56 -26.79
N ALA A 149 1.20 -42.90 -28.01
CA ALA A 149 0.76 -41.95 -29.02
C ALA A 149 -0.47 -41.14 -28.57
N MET A 150 -1.45 -41.80 -27.93
CA MET A 150 -2.59 -41.13 -27.30
C MET A 150 -2.18 -40.25 -26.13
N THR A 151 -1.18 -40.65 -25.35
CA THR A 151 -0.59 -39.82 -24.29
C THR A 151 0.02 -38.55 -24.87
N VAL A 152 0.95 -38.65 -25.83
CA VAL A 152 1.58 -37.49 -26.50
C VAL A 152 0.53 -36.56 -27.12
N LYS A 153 -0.47 -37.11 -27.83
CA LYS A 153 -1.59 -36.35 -28.40
C LYS A 153 -2.39 -35.58 -27.34
N THR A 154 -2.69 -36.21 -26.20
CA THR A 154 -3.46 -35.57 -25.12
C THR A 154 -2.62 -34.50 -24.43
N THR A 155 -1.33 -34.74 -24.19
CA THR A 155 -0.39 -33.74 -23.64
C THR A 155 -0.32 -32.51 -24.55
N ALA A 156 -0.12 -32.71 -25.85
CA ALA A 156 -0.10 -31.63 -26.83
C ALA A 156 -1.42 -30.83 -26.82
N GLN A 157 -2.58 -31.49 -26.75
CA GLN A 157 -3.89 -30.82 -26.65
C GLN A 157 -4.04 -29.98 -25.37
N MET A 158 -3.56 -30.46 -24.22
CA MET A 158 -3.58 -29.70 -22.97
C MET A 158 -2.67 -28.46 -23.03
N LEU A 159 -1.44 -28.62 -23.55
CA LEU A 159 -0.49 -27.53 -23.75
C LEU A 159 -0.99 -26.49 -24.76
N GLN A 160 -1.64 -26.95 -25.85
CA GLN A 160 -2.28 -26.07 -26.80
C GLN A 160 -3.40 -25.26 -26.17
N LYS A 161 -4.31 -25.90 -25.41
CA LYS A 161 -5.40 -25.18 -24.74
C LYS A 161 -4.83 -24.14 -23.79
N PHE A 162 -3.89 -24.52 -22.93
CA PHE A 162 -3.30 -23.58 -21.99
C PHE A 162 -2.53 -22.45 -22.71
N GLY A 163 -1.80 -22.75 -23.79
CA GLY A 163 -1.15 -21.73 -24.62
C GLY A 163 -2.15 -20.74 -25.25
N THR A 164 -3.34 -21.19 -25.64
CA THR A 164 -4.44 -20.32 -26.07
C THR A 164 -4.98 -19.48 -24.91
N ASP A 165 -5.32 -20.11 -23.77
CA ASP A 165 -5.79 -19.41 -22.56
C ASP A 165 -4.79 -18.28 -22.18
N LEU A 166 -3.49 -18.57 -22.18
CA LEU A 166 -2.41 -17.61 -21.92
C LEU A 166 -2.34 -16.48 -22.97
N ALA A 167 -2.47 -16.79 -24.26
CA ALA A 167 -2.40 -15.81 -25.32
C ALA A 167 -3.62 -14.87 -25.38
N GLU A 168 -4.79 -15.35 -24.93
CA GLU A 168 -6.05 -14.61 -24.84
C GLU A 168 -6.25 -13.92 -23.47
N THR A 169 -5.34 -14.14 -22.51
CA THR A 169 -5.39 -13.52 -21.17
C THR A 169 -5.18 -12.00 -21.25
N GLU A 170 -6.20 -11.25 -20.85
CA GLU A 170 -6.09 -9.82 -20.56
C GLU A 170 -5.31 -9.58 -19.26
N LEU A 171 -4.52 -8.50 -19.22
CA LEU A 171 -3.73 -8.15 -18.04
C LEU A 171 -4.62 -7.42 -17.01
N PRO A 172 -4.71 -7.89 -15.74
CA PRO A 172 -5.53 -7.22 -14.73
C PRO A 172 -5.02 -5.82 -14.37
N ASN A 173 -5.91 -4.98 -13.84
CA ASN A 173 -5.65 -3.57 -13.54
C ASN A 173 -5.32 -3.29 -12.06
N ASP A 174 -5.46 -4.28 -11.17
CA ASP A 174 -5.11 -4.22 -9.74
C ASP A 174 -4.06 -5.26 -9.32
N VAL A 175 -3.42 -5.02 -8.17
CA VAL A 175 -2.34 -5.88 -7.63
C VAL A 175 -2.82 -7.31 -7.30
N GLN A 176 -4.00 -7.46 -6.72
CA GLN A 176 -4.45 -8.73 -6.17
C GLN A 176 -4.85 -9.69 -7.29
N CYS A 177 -5.66 -9.24 -8.25
CA CYS A 177 -6.01 -10.07 -9.40
C CYS A 177 -4.79 -10.40 -10.27
N THR A 178 -3.82 -9.49 -10.45
CA THR A 178 -2.58 -9.84 -11.17
C THR A 178 -1.77 -10.91 -10.42
N LYS A 179 -1.69 -10.84 -9.09
CA LYS A 179 -1.00 -11.84 -8.25
C LYS A 179 -1.69 -13.20 -8.26
N ASP A 180 -3.02 -13.23 -8.16
CA ASP A 180 -3.80 -14.46 -8.20
C ASP A 180 -3.73 -15.12 -9.58
N LEU A 181 -3.77 -14.33 -10.66
CA LEU A 181 -3.58 -14.78 -12.03
C LEU A 181 -2.17 -15.36 -12.24
N LEU A 182 -1.12 -14.68 -11.76
CA LEU A 182 0.26 -15.16 -11.83
C LEU A 182 0.43 -16.49 -11.09
N THR A 183 -0.16 -16.62 -9.91
CA THR A 183 -0.15 -17.85 -9.11
C THR A 183 -0.87 -18.98 -9.86
N ALA A 184 -2.12 -18.75 -10.27
CA ALA A 184 -2.93 -19.75 -10.99
C ALA A 184 -2.30 -20.20 -12.32
N HIS A 185 -1.62 -19.30 -13.03
CA HIS A 185 -0.89 -19.65 -14.25
C HIS A 185 0.37 -20.46 -13.95
N THR A 186 1.11 -20.11 -12.90
CA THR A 186 2.33 -20.82 -12.48
C THR A 186 2.00 -22.23 -11.97
N ASP A 187 0.90 -22.39 -11.24
CA ASP A 187 0.41 -23.71 -10.81
C ASP A 187 -0.03 -24.57 -12.00
N LYS A 188 -0.78 -24.01 -12.96
CA LYS A 188 -1.14 -24.72 -14.21
C LYS A 188 0.10 -25.14 -15.00
N HIS A 189 1.09 -24.25 -15.14
CA HIS A 189 2.37 -24.53 -15.80
C HIS A 189 3.11 -25.69 -15.11
N ASN A 190 3.32 -25.61 -13.80
CA ASN A 190 3.99 -26.66 -13.02
C ASN A 190 3.29 -28.02 -13.15
N ASN A 191 1.95 -28.05 -13.08
CA ASN A 191 1.18 -29.29 -13.26
C ASN A 191 1.36 -29.88 -14.67
N LEU A 192 1.30 -29.05 -15.72
CA LEU A 192 1.51 -29.51 -17.11
C LEU A 192 2.95 -29.98 -17.33
N LYS A 193 3.93 -29.35 -16.70
CA LYS A 193 5.35 -29.72 -16.75
C LYS A 193 5.62 -31.06 -16.06
N ASP A 194 4.94 -31.37 -14.95
CA ASP A 194 5.02 -32.68 -14.31
C ASP A 194 4.34 -33.80 -15.12
N GLU A 195 3.20 -33.50 -15.75
CA GLU A 195 2.53 -34.43 -16.67
C GLU A 195 3.37 -34.66 -17.95
N LEU A 196 4.07 -33.65 -18.48
CA LEU A 196 5.07 -33.75 -19.56
C LEU A 196 6.22 -34.72 -19.20
N LYS A 197 6.87 -34.52 -18.04
CA LYS A 197 7.92 -35.43 -17.53
C LYS A 197 7.42 -36.88 -17.43
N LEU A 198 6.15 -37.06 -17.06
CA LEU A 198 5.55 -38.38 -16.91
C LEU A 198 5.33 -39.05 -18.28
N ALA A 199 4.88 -38.31 -19.28
CA ALA A 199 4.81 -38.78 -20.67
C ALA A 199 6.21 -39.11 -21.24
N LEU A 200 7.23 -38.27 -20.99
CA LEU A 200 8.61 -38.53 -21.39
C LEU A 200 9.16 -39.81 -20.75
N LYS A 201 8.86 -40.03 -19.46
CA LYS A 201 9.24 -41.25 -18.74
C LYS A 201 8.56 -42.51 -19.30
N GLN A 202 7.30 -42.42 -19.74
CA GLN A 202 6.63 -43.53 -20.42
C GLN A 202 7.33 -43.87 -21.73
N GLY A 203 7.55 -42.88 -22.61
CA GLY A 203 8.16 -43.10 -23.92
C GLY A 203 9.59 -43.65 -23.84
N THR A 204 10.40 -43.13 -22.90
CA THR A 204 11.77 -43.65 -22.66
C THR A 204 11.76 -45.06 -22.09
N THR A 205 10.83 -45.39 -21.20
CA THR A 205 10.65 -46.77 -20.70
C THR A 205 10.23 -47.72 -21.82
N LEU A 206 9.25 -47.33 -22.64
CA LEU A 206 8.77 -48.10 -23.79
C LEU A 206 9.89 -48.36 -24.81
N LEU A 207 10.67 -47.33 -25.14
CA LEU A 207 11.82 -47.44 -26.02
C LEU A 207 12.91 -48.37 -25.44
N GLY A 208 13.14 -48.30 -24.12
CA GLY A 208 14.01 -49.23 -23.40
C GLY A 208 13.54 -50.68 -23.52
N CYS A 209 12.26 -50.95 -23.30
CA CYS A 209 11.69 -52.29 -23.45
C CYS A 209 11.82 -52.84 -24.88
N ILE A 210 11.62 -52.01 -25.92
CA ILE A 210 11.81 -52.39 -27.32
C ILE A 210 13.29 -52.76 -27.58
N LYS A 211 14.23 -51.92 -27.14
CA LYS A 211 15.67 -52.14 -27.33
C LYS A 211 16.21 -53.34 -26.55
N GLU A 212 15.75 -53.55 -25.32
CA GLU A 212 16.10 -54.74 -24.54
C GLU A 212 15.60 -56.05 -25.15
N GLN A 213 14.42 -56.04 -25.80
CA GLN A 213 13.91 -57.23 -26.48
C GLN A 213 14.73 -57.57 -27.72
N ALA A 214 15.18 -56.56 -28.48
CA ALA A 214 16.09 -56.74 -29.62
C ALA A 214 17.47 -57.28 -29.20
N ALA A 215 17.93 -56.97 -27.99
CA ALA A 215 19.23 -57.43 -27.47
C ALA A 215 19.22 -58.86 -26.87
N LYS A 216 18.06 -59.42 -26.54
CA LYS A 216 17.93 -60.72 -25.85
C LYS A 216 17.90 -61.94 -26.78
N SER A 217 18.10 -61.75 -28.08
CA SER A 217 18.09 -62.79 -29.11
C SER A 217 19.36 -62.74 -29.96
N GLU A 218 20.33 -63.62 -29.66
CA GLU A 218 21.74 -63.60 -30.15
C GLU A 218 21.95 -63.70 -31.68
N ASN A 219 20.89 -63.74 -32.49
CA ASN A 219 20.97 -63.71 -33.96
C ASN A 219 19.81 -62.92 -34.63
N HIS A 220 19.05 -62.11 -33.89
CA HIS A 220 17.87 -61.43 -34.42
C HIS A 220 18.20 -60.11 -35.10
N LYS A 221 18.09 -60.06 -36.44
CA LYS A 221 17.79 -58.79 -37.12
C LYS A 221 16.38 -58.37 -36.72
N LEU A 222 16.23 -57.13 -36.22
CA LEU A 222 14.93 -56.46 -36.09
C LEU A 222 14.09 -56.72 -37.33
N ASN A 223 12.86 -57.21 -37.15
CA ASN A 223 11.94 -57.32 -38.28
C ASN A 223 11.49 -55.90 -38.72
N PRO A 224 10.93 -55.72 -39.93
CA PRO A 224 10.54 -54.40 -40.43
C PRO A 224 9.60 -53.65 -39.46
N ASP A 225 8.62 -54.36 -38.92
CA ASP A 225 7.61 -53.83 -37.99
C ASP A 225 8.22 -53.37 -36.66
N GLU A 226 9.21 -54.09 -36.11
CA GLU A 226 9.93 -53.71 -34.88
C GLU A 226 10.81 -52.47 -35.10
N MET A 227 11.40 -52.35 -36.29
CA MET A 227 12.16 -51.16 -36.70
C MET A 227 11.24 -49.94 -36.90
N GLU A 228 10.07 -50.12 -37.51
CA GLU A 228 9.04 -49.09 -37.65
C GLU A 228 8.47 -48.66 -36.29
N ASN A 229 8.20 -49.62 -35.40
CA ASN A 229 7.74 -49.37 -34.04
C ASN A 229 8.77 -48.59 -33.21
N GLN A 230 10.06 -48.96 -33.28
CA GLN A 230 11.13 -48.19 -32.63
C GLN A 230 11.19 -46.76 -33.18
N THR A 231 11.19 -46.61 -34.51
CA THR A 231 11.23 -45.31 -35.20
C THR A 231 10.03 -44.44 -34.82
N THR A 232 8.86 -45.05 -34.65
CA THR A 232 7.63 -44.36 -34.24
C THR A 232 7.71 -43.86 -32.81
N VAL A 233 8.22 -44.65 -31.86
CA VAL A 233 8.43 -44.20 -30.47
C VAL A 233 9.50 -43.12 -30.38
N GLU A 234 10.60 -43.24 -31.12
CA GLU A 234 11.65 -42.20 -31.20
C GLU A 234 11.12 -40.90 -31.80
N ARG A 235 10.30 -40.96 -32.85
CA ARG A 235 9.61 -39.79 -33.43
C ARG A 235 8.62 -39.15 -32.45
N LEU A 236 7.84 -39.94 -31.72
CA LEU A 236 6.89 -39.43 -30.72
C LEU A 236 7.60 -38.77 -29.53
N LEU A 237 8.74 -39.30 -29.10
CA LEU A 237 9.61 -38.68 -28.10
C LEU A 237 10.17 -37.33 -28.59
N ALA A 238 10.68 -37.27 -29.82
CA ALA A 238 11.17 -36.02 -30.40
C ALA A 238 10.07 -34.96 -30.54
N GLN A 239 8.84 -35.35 -30.91
CA GLN A 239 7.70 -34.45 -30.95
C GLN A 239 7.30 -33.92 -29.56
N LEU A 240 7.44 -34.74 -28.51
CA LEU A 240 7.16 -34.33 -27.13
C LEU A 240 8.19 -33.30 -26.65
N ASP A 241 9.48 -33.53 -26.92
CA ASP A 241 10.58 -32.61 -26.59
C ASP A 241 10.46 -31.27 -27.34
N GLU A 242 10.16 -31.29 -28.64
CA GLU A 242 9.92 -30.06 -29.43
C GLU A 242 8.72 -29.27 -28.87
N THR A 243 7.66 -29.97 -28.46
CA THR A 243 6.45 -29.35 -27.87
C THR A 243 6.74 -28.76 -26.49
N GLU A 244 7.51 -29.44 -25.64
CA GLU A 244 7.96 -28.92 -24.33
C GLU A 244 8.83 -27.66 -24.53
N ASN A 245 9.85 -27.73 -25.39
CA ASN A 245 10.75 -26.61 -25.66
C ASN A 245 10.01 -25.38 -26.22
N ALA A 246 9.07 -25.57 -27.15
CA ALA A 246 8.25 -24.48 -27.68
C ALA A 246 7.32 -23.86 -26.61
N PHE A 247 6.76 -24.69 -25.74
CA PHE A 247 5.91 -24.25 -24.64
C PHE A 247 6.69 -23.48 -23.57
N GLU A 248 7.85 -23.97 -23.13
CA GLU A 248 8.70 -23.28 -22.15
C GLU A 248 9.17 -21.91 -22.66
N GLN A 249 9.57 -21.81 -23.93
CA GLN A 249 9.96 -20.52 -24.53
C GLN A 249 8.83 -19.49 -24.57
N PHE A 250 7.58 -19.95 -24.79
CA PHE A 250 6.40 -19.09 -24.72
C PHE A 250 6.07 -18.74 -23.27
N TRP A 251 6.10 -19.72 -22.36
CA TRP A 251 5.88 -19.53 -20.93
C TRP A 251 6.81 -18.49 -20.33
N CYS A 252 8.13 -18.57 -20.57
CA CYS A 252 9.09 -17.59 -20.05
C CYS A 252 8.75 -16.15 -20.47
N LYS A 253 8.28 -15.94 -21.71
CA LYS A 253 7.87 -14.62 -22.21
C LYS A 253 6.55 -14.15 -21.60
N HIS A 254 5.58 -15.06 -21.45
CA HIS A 254 4.28 -14.76 -20.82
C HIS A 254 4.44 -14.43 -19.33
N HIS A 255 5.18 -15.28 -18.61
CA HIS A 255 5.45 -15.16 -17.18
C HIS A 255 6.17 -13.85 -16.87
N LEU A 256 7.27 -13.54 -17.57
CA LEU A 256 7.99 -12.28 -17.42
C LEU A 256 7.08 -11.06 -17.65
N LYS A 257 6.21 -11.10 -18.67
CA LYS A 257 5.26 -10.00 -18.93
C LYS A 257 4.23 -9.85 -17.80
N LEU A 258 3.80 -10.95 -17.18
CA LEU A 258 2.83 -10.94 -16.08
C LEU A 258 3.47 -10.52 -14.75
N GLU A 259 4.72 -10.90 -14.50
CA GLU A 259 5.54 -10.38 -13.39
C GLU A 259 5.77 -8.86 -13.54
N GLN A 260 6.15 -8.41 -14.73
CA GLN A 260 6.24 -6.98 -15.05
C GLN A 260 4.88 -6.28 -14.88
N CYS A 261 3.76 -6.94 -15.23
CA CYS A 261 2.44 -6.39 -14.97
C CYS A 261 2.21 -6.15 -13.47
N LEU A 262 2.57 -7.13 -12.62
CA LEU A 262 2.47 -7.00 -11.17
C LEU A 262 3.39 -5.89 -10.62
N GLN A 263 4.63 -5.78 -11.11
CA GLN A 263 5.55 -4.69 -10.79
C GLN A 263 4.94 -3.32 -11.12
N LEU A 264 4.32 -3.18 -12.30
CA LEU A 264 3.60 -1.97 -12.70
C LEU A 264 2.40 -1.68 -11.80
N ARG A 265 1.59 -2.69 -11.42
CA ARG A 265 0.44 -2.50 -10.52
C ARG A 265 0.89 -1.94 -9.17
N HIS A 266 1.97 -2.49 -8.59
CA HIS A 266 2.58 -1.98 -7.37
C HIS A 266 3.13 -0.56 -7.56
N PHE A 267 3.94 -0.33 -8.60
CA PHE A 267 4.50 0.98 -8.91
C PHE A 267 3.42 2.08 -9.04
N GLU A 268 2.28 1.78 -9.67
CA GLU A 268 1.16 2.70 -9.80
C GLU A 268 0.37 2.90 -8.50
N GLN A 269 0.31 1.91 -7.62
CA GLN A 269 -0.27 2.05 -6.28
C GLN A 269 0.59 2.96 -5.40
N ASP A 270 1.89 2.67 -5.31
CA ASP A 270 2.86 3.45 -4.54
C ASP A 270 2.94 4.90 -5.05
N PHE A 271 2.92 5.10 -6.37
CA PHE A 271 2.85 6.43 -6.99
C PHE A 271 1.62 7.23 -6.50
N ARG A 272 0.44 6.61 -6.43
CA ARG A 272 -0.78 7.28 -5.95
C ARG A 272 -0.68 7.66 -4.47
N GLU A 273 -0.18 6.75 -3.63
CA GLU A 273 -0.01 7.00 -2.18
C GLU A 273 0.99 8.15 -1.92
N VAL A 274 2.14 8.11 -2.60
CA VAL A 274 3.17 9.15 -2.50
C VAL A 274 2.65 10.49 -3.02
N LYS A 275 1.97 10.50 -4.19
CA LYS A 275 1.41 11.74 -4.74
C LYS A 275 0.39 12.39 -3.81
N VAL A 276 -0.59 11.63 -3.28
CA VAL A 276 -1.57 12.16 -2.32
C VAL A 276 -0.89 12.72 -1.07
N SER A 277 0.20 12.10 -0.61
CA SER A 277 0.99 12.57 0.53
C SER A 277 1.72 13.89 0.23
N LEU A 278 2.33 14.02 -0.95
CA LEU A 278 2.98 15.26 -1.40
C LEU A 278 1.97 16.38 -1.65
N ASP A 279 0.85 16.10 -2.31
CA ASP A 279 -0.22 17.07 -2.56
C ASP A 279 -0.75 17.64 -1.21
N SER A 280 -0.95 16.80 -0.19
CA SER A 280 -1.34 17.25 1.15
C SER A 280 -0.27 18.07 1.89
N LEU A 281 1.02 17.80 1.66
CA LEU A 281 2.12 18.61 2.19
C LEU A 281 2.21 19.96 1.46
N MET A 282 1.99 19.99 0.15
CA MET A 282 1.92 21.20 -0.65
C MET A 282 0.73 22.09 -0.25
N ASP A 283 -0.45 21.51 -0.02
CA ASP A 283 -1.61 22.23 0.52
C ASP A 283 -1.30 22.82 1.91
N SER A 284 -0.62 22.05 2.76
CA SER A 284 -0.18 22.52 4.08
C SER A 284 0.78 23.71 3.95
N LEU A 285 1.75 23.63 3.02
CA LEU A 285 2.72 24.68 2.74
C LEU A 285 2.05 25.95 2.21
N ASN A 286 1.12 25.81 1.26
CA ASN A 286 0.35 26.91 0.70
C ASN A 286 -0.57 27.57 1.75
N SER A 287 -1.04 26.82 2.75
CA SER A 287 -1.83 27.36 3.85
C SER A 287 -1.04 28.17 4.89
N LEU A 288 0.28 28.06 4.92
CA LEU A 288 1.13 28.90 5.78
C LEU A 288 1.20 30.33 5.25
N SER A 289 0.98 31.30 6.14
CA SER A 289 1.08 32.73 5.83
C SER A 289 2.50 33.13 5.46
N ASP A 290 2.65 33.87 4.37
CA ASP A 290 3.93 34.42 3.91
C ASP A 290 4.33 35.70 4.66
N THR A 291 3.44 36.21 5.52
CA THR A 291 3.62 37.46 6.25
C THR A 291 3.17 37.34 7.70
N GLY A 292 3.87 38.06 8.58
CA GLY A 292 3.45 38.36 9.95
C GLY A 292 3.27 39.86 10.15
N ASP A 293 2.78 40.23 11.33
CA ASP A 293 2.55 41.61 11.77
C ASP A 293 3.63 42.13 12.74
N CYS A 294 4.38 41.22 13.37
CA CYS A 294 5.43 41.50 14.34
C CYS A 294 6.55 40.44 14.30
N VAL A 295 7.72 40.77 14.86
CA VAL A 295 8.90 39.89 14.95
C VAL A 295 8.52 38.49 15.44
N ALA A 296 7.86 38.40 16.60
CA ALA A 296 7.49 37.12 17.21
C ALA A 296 6.55 36.26 16.34
N ARG A 297 5.67 36.87 15.54
CA ARG A 297 4.81 36.11 14.60
C ARG A 297 5.61 35.58 13.41
N VAL A 298 6.55 36.36 12.88
CA VAL A 298 7.41 35.92 11.76
C VAL A 298 8.39 34.83 12.21
N GLU A 299 8.97 34.93 13.39
CA GLU A 299 9.81 33.87 13.99
C GLU A 299 9.01 32.56 14.16
N GLN A 300 7.77 32.66 14.65
CA GLN A 300 6.88 31.51 14.78
C GLN A 300 6.48 30.91 13.43
N LEU A 301 6.25 31.73 12.38
CA LEU A 301 6.01 31.25 11.02
C LEU A 301 7.23 30.54 10.42
N LEU A 302 8.44 31.06 10.61
CA LEU A 302 9.69 30.40 10.19
C LEU A 302 9.87 29.04 10.89
N LYS A 303 9.50 28.95 12.18
CA LYS A 303 9.51 27.70 12.94
C LYS A 303 8.45 26.70 12.46
N GLU A 304 7.25 27.17 12.15
CA GLU A 304 6.16 26.38 11.55
C GLU A 304 6.57 25.81 10.18
N LEU A 305 7.15 26.65 9.32
CA LEU A 305 7.68 26.26 8.01
C LEU A 305 8.79 25.21 8.12
N LYS A 306 9.80 25.44 8.97
CA LYS A 306 10.88 24.48 9.19
C LYS A 306 10.37 23.12 9.70
N THR A 307 9.37 23.13 10.59
CA THR A 307 8.74 21.89 11.10
C THR A 307 7.99 21.16 9.98
N LEU A 308 7.41 21.88 9.01
CA LEU A 308 6.77 21.29 7.84
C LEU A 308 7.79 20.71 6.85
N GLU A 309 8.92 21.39 6.62
CA GLU A 309 10.03 20.87 5.81
C GLU A 309 10.60 19.56 6.40
N GLU A 310 10.91 19.55 7.71
CA GLU A 310 11.38 18.37 8.44
C GLU A 310 10.38 17.19 8.36
N LYS A 311 9.06 17.48 8.40
CA LYS A 311 7.99 16.50 8.21
C LYS A 311 7.88 16.00 6.76
N ALA A 312 8.13 16.86 5.78
CA ALA A 312 8.00 16.54 4.36
C ALA A 312 9.17 15.72 3.82
N GLN A 313 10.38 15.90 4.37
CA GLN A 313 11.62 15.24 3.97
C GLN A 313 11.47 13.73 3.65
N PRO A 314 10.94 12.86 4.53
CA PRO A 314 10.81 11.42 4.22
C PRO A 314 9.85 11.12 3.07
N THR A 315 8.86 11.99 2.80
CA THR A 315 7.92 11.82 1.68
C THR A 315 8.56 12.25 0.36
N VAL A 316 9.35 13.33 0.37
CA VAL A 316 10.15 13.78 -0.78
C VAL A 316 11.22 12.74 -1.14
N GLU A 317 11.92 12.18 -0.15
CA GLU A 317 12.89 11.09 -0.35
C GLU A 317 12.22 9.82 -0.91
N LYS A 318 11.06 9.41 -0.36
CA LYS A 318 10.28 8.28 -0.89
C LYS A 318 9.88 8.50 -2.36
N ALA A 319 9.49 9.71 -2.74
CA ALA A 319 9.13 10.06 -4.10
C ALA A 319 10.31 10.04 -5.07
N GLN A 320 11.47 10.59 -4.66
CA GLN A 320 12.71 10.55 -5.45
C GLN A 320 13.20 9.11 -5.66
N LEU A 321 13.17 8.28 -4.61
CA LEU A 321 13.52 6.87 -4.69
C LEU A 321 12.55 6.08 -5.58
N HIS A 322 11.25 6.39 -5.54
CA HIS A 322 10.26 5.75 -6.42
C HIS A 322 10.45 6.14 -7.88
N ALA A 323 10.78 7.41 -8.16
CA ALA A 323 11.13 7.85 -9.51
C ALA A 323 12.40 7.12 -10.04
N LEU A 324 13.41 6.92 -9.19
CA LEU A 324 14.62 6.16 -9.51
C LEU A 324 14.33 4.67 -9.76
N HIS A 325 13.46 4.04 -8.96
CA HIS A 325 13.00 2.68 -9.20
C HIS A 325 12.30 2.56 -10.56
N GLY A 326 11.45 3.53 -10.92
CA GLY A 326 10.85 3.59 -12.25
C GLY A 326 11.88 3.75 -13.39
N ASP A 327 12.98 4.48 -13.18
CA ASP A 327 14.08 4.53 -14.17
C ASP A 327 14.74 3.16 -14.34
N GLN A 328 14.92 2.38 -13.27
CA GLN A 328 15.47 1.01 -13.34
C GLN A 328 14.53 0.06 -14.11
N LEU A 329 13.22 0.20 -13.94
CA LEU A 329 12.23 -0.53 -14.75
C LEU A 329 12.34 -0.13 -16.25
N ILE A 330 12.51 1.16 -16.54
CA ILE A 330 12.72 1.64 -17.92
C ILE A 330 14.03 1.08 -18.51
N GLN A 331 15.12 1.08 -17.76
CA GLN A 331 16.44 0.55 -18.18
C GLN A 331 16.42 -0.97 -18.42
N SER A 332 15.58 -1.72 -17.69
CA SER A 332 15.39 -3.17 -17.89
C SER A 332 14.46 -3.53 -19.06
N ASN A 333 14.05 -2.55 -19.87
CA ASN A 333 13.10 -2.72 -20.99
C ASN A 333 11.74 -3.29 -20.56
N HIS A 334 11.23 -2.84 -19.41
CA HIS A 334 9.89 -3.19 -18.93
C HIS A 334 8.80 -2.84 -19.96
N TYR A 335 7.85 -3.75 -20.26
CA TYR A 335 6.92 -3.60 -21.39
C TYR A 335 6.04 -2.33 -21.38
N ALA A 336 5.94 -1.65 -20.24
CA ALA A 336 5.08 -0.49 -20.00
C ALA A 336 5.85 0.83 -19.76
N VAL A 337 7.00 1.03 -20.43
CA VAL A 337 7.80 2.28 -20.34
C VAL A 337 6.94 3.54 -20.41
N ASP A 338 5.97 3.59 -21.34
CA ASP A 338 5.15 4.77 -21.59
C ASP A 338 4.17 5.09 -20.45
N SER A 339 3.84 4.11 -19.60
CA SER A 339 3.04 4.33 -18.38
C SER A 339 3.91 4.74 -17.18
N ILE A 340 5.15 4.26 -17.12
CA ILE A 340 6.09 4.50 -16.01
C ILE A 340 6.75 5.87 -16.14
N ARG A 341 7.29 6.21 -17.32
CA ARG A 341 8.08 7.42 -17.56
C ARG A 341 7.36 8.72 -17.16
N PRO A 342 6.07 8.96 -17.51
CA PRO A 342 5.38 10.18 -17.10
C PRO A 342 5.22 10.30 -15.58
N LYS A 343 5.04 9.16 -14.88
CA LYS A 343 4.90 9.12 -13.42
C LYS A 343 6.21 9.45 -12.71
N CYS A 344 7.35 8.99 -13.23
CA CYS A 344 8.67 9.39 -12.72
C CYS A 344 8.95 10.90 -12.92
N VAL A 345 8.57 11.45 -14.08
CA VAL A 345 8.71 12.90 -14.35
C VAL A 345 7.83 13.72 -13.41
N GLU A 346 6.57 13.30 -13.22
CA GLU A 346 5.62 13.96 -12.32
C GLU A 346 6.09 13.94 -10.86
N LEU A 347 6.61 12.81 -10.36
CA LEU A 347 7.14 12.75 -8.98
C LEU A 347 8.31 13.73 -8.77
N ARG A 348 9.27 13.78 -9.70
CA ARG A 348 10.38 14.74 -9.61
C ARG A 348 9.87 16.18 -9.63
N ARG A 349 8.96 16.50 -10.56
CA ARG A 349 8.35 17.83 -10.67
C ARG A 349 7.68 18.25 -9.35
N VAL A 350 6.85 17.40 -8.75
CA VAL A 350 6.16 17.74 -7.50
C VAL A 350 7.13 17.89 -6.32
N CYS A 351 8.22 17.12 -6.27
CA CYS A 351 9.29 17.33 -5.29
C CYS A 351 10.01 18.67 -5.50
N ASP A 352 10.41 18.98 -6.73
CA ASP A 352 11.10 20.22 -7.08
C ASP A 352 10.20 21.44 -6.80
N ASP A 353 8.91 21.38 -7.16
CA ASP A 353 7.91 22.40 -6.88
C ASP A 353 7.78 22.65 -5.36
N PHE A 354 7.69 21.58 -4.55
CA PHE A 354 7.62 21.69 -3.08
C PHE A 354 8.87 22.34 -2.48
N SER A 355 10.07 21.86 -2.86
CA SER A 355 11.33 22.42 -2.37
C SER A 355 11.55 23.87 -2.80
N ASN A 356 11.13 24.25 -4.02
CA ASN A 356 11.23 25.62 -4.51
C ASN A 356 10.27 26.56 -3.77
N GLU A 357 9.01 26.14 -3.54
CA GLU A 357 8.04 26.96 -2.81
C GLU A 357 8.43 27.11 -1.32
N ALA A 358 8.89 26.03 -0.66
CA ALA A 358 9.34 26.10 0.73
C ALA A 358 10.54 27.06 0.89
N LYS A 359 11.52 26.97 -0.01
CA LYS A 359 12.65 27.90 -0.08
C LYS A 359 12.22 29.34 -0.33
N LYS A 360 11.24 29.56 -1.21
CA LYS A 360 10.65 30.88 -1.49
C LYS A 360 9.96 31.47 -0.26
N LYS A 361 9.12 30.70 0.45
CA LYS A 361 8.50 31.15 1.71
C LYS A 361 9.55 31.47 2.78
N THR A 362 10.60 30.66 2.90
CA THR A 362 11.72 30.90 3.82
C THR A 362 12.43 32.22 3.52
N ASP A 363 12.71 32.54 2.26
CA ASP A 363 13.33 33.81 1.84
C ASP A 363 12.43 35.03 2.13
N VAL A 364 11.14 34.95 1.80
CA VAL A 364 10.15 36.01 2.07
C VAL A 364 10.04 36.29 3.58
N LEU A 365 9.84 35.25 4.40
CA LEU A 365 9.73 35.38 5.85
C LEU A 365 11.04 35.87 6.49
N SER A 366 12.21 35.44 6.00
CA SER A 366 13.51 35.91 6.50
C SER A 366 13.74 37.39 6.23
N LYS A 367 13.28 37.91 5.08
CA LYS A 367 13.32 39.34 4.74
C LYS A 367 12.30 40.14 5.55
N SER A 368 11.09 39.61 5.73
CA SER A 368 10.06 40.18 6.60
C SER A 368 10.57 40.33 8.03
N LEU A 369 11.26 39.32 8.59
CA LEU A 369 11.84 39.36 9.93
C LEU A 369 12.81 40.53 10.11
N GLN A 370 13.74 40.72 9.16
CA GLN A 370 14.70 41.84 9.18
C GLN A 370 14.00 43.21 9.17
N ILE A 371 12.93 43.34 8.39
CA ILE A 371 12.12 44.57 8.32
C ILE A 371 11.41 44.84 9.65
N HIS A 372 10.76 43.83 10.25
CA HIS A 372 10.11 44.01 11.55
C HIS A 372 11.10 44.35 12.67
N VAL A 373 12.28 43.73 12.70
CA VAL A 373 13.36 44.11 13.64
C VAL A 373 13.82 45.56 13.40
N GLY A 374 13.92 46.01 12.15
CA GLY A 374 14.22 47.40 11.81
C GLY A 374 13.13 48.39 12.24
N ILE A 375 11.85 48.03 12.08
CA ILE A 375 10.70 48.81 12.56
C ILE A 375 10.76 48.94 14.10
N ASP A 376 11.03 47.86 14.82
CA ASP A 376 11.09 47.86 16.28
C ASP A 376 12.26 48.71 16.80
N LYS A 377 13.46 48.61 16.19
CA LYS A 377 14.60 49.53 16.48
C LYS A 377 14.19 51.00 16.33
N VAL A 378 13.55 51.36 15.21
CA VAL A 378 13.12 52.73 14.92
C VAL A 378 12.07 53.22 15.92
N ASN A 379 11.07 52.39 16.24
CA ASN A 379 10.04 52.72 17.22
C ASN A 379 10.63 52.91 18.63
N GLN A 380 11.53 52.02 19.07
CA GLN A 380 12.19 52.10 20.37
C GLN A 380 13.05 53.37 20.49
N TRP A 381 13.75 53.76 19.42
CA TRP A 381 14.48 55.03 19.38
C TRP A 381 13.52 56.22 19.48
N CYS A 382 12.43 56.22 18.70
CA CYS A 382 11.42 57.29 18.75
C CYS A 382 10.81 57.45 20.16
N GLU A 383 10.51 56.35 20.84
CA GLU A 383 9.94 56.35 22.19
C GLU A 383 10.92 56.87 23.23
N SER A 384 12.18 56.42 23.15
CA SER A 384 13.27 56.93 24.00
C SER A 384 13.48 58.44 23.79
N GLY A 385 13.39 58.91 22.54
CA GLY A 385 13.57 60.31 22.18
C GLY A 385 12.40 61.20 22.64
N ILE A 386 11.16 60.75 22.47
CA ILE A 386 9.97 61.43 23.00
C ILE A 386 10.04 61.51 24.53
N TYR A 387 10.46 60.43 25.20
CA TYR A 387 10.63 60.40 26.65
C TYR A 387 11.71 61.41 27.11
N LEU A 388 12.85 61.47 26.42
CA LEU A 388 13.89 62.46 26.69
C LEU A 388 13.34 63.89 26.58
N LEU A 389 12.69 64.23 25.46
CA LEU A 389 12.07 65.54 25.25
C LEU A 389 11.01 65.89 26.33
N ALA A 390 10.23 64.91 26.77
CA ALA A 390 9.21 65.09 27.81
C ALA A 390 9.81 65.25 29.23
N SER A 391 10.98 64.64 29.50
CA SER A 391 11.67 64.74 30.80
C SER A 391 12.40 66.07 31.03
N GLN A 392 12.61 66.88 29.98
CA GLN A 392 13.24 68.20 30.08
C GLN A 392 12.31 69.24 30.72
N ALA A 393 12.34 69.31 32.05
CA ALA A 393 11.52 70.22 32.85
C ALA A 393 11.71 71.70 32.44
N VAL A 394 10.60 72.38 32.14
CA VAL A 394 10.57 73.71 31.50
C VAL A 394 11.11 74.82 32.41
N ASP A 395 10.99 74.66 33.72
CA ASP A 395 11.55 75.52 34.76
C ASP A 395 13.09 75.41 34.80
N LYS A 396 13.63 74.18 34.78
CA LYS A 396 15.08 73.95 34.79
C LYS A 396 15.75 74.46 33.51
N CYS A 397 15.10 74.32 32.36
CA CYS A 397 15.62 74.77 31.07
C CYS A 397 15.60 76.31 30.86
N GLN A 398 15.20 77.10 31.86
CA GLN A 398 15.23 78.57 31.79
C GLN A 398 16.56 79.19 32.26
N SER A 399 17.36 78.46 33.05
CA SER A 399 18.73 78.87 33.35
C SER A 399 19.65 78.57 32.16
N GLN A 400 20.75 79.32 32.02
CA GLN A 400 21.75 79.06 30.99
C GLN A 400 22.31 77.63 31.12
N GLU A 401 22.75 77.25 32.32
CA GLU A 401 23.29 75.92 32.65
C GLU A 401 22.27 74.79 32.38
N GLY A 402 21.00 75.00 32.70
CA GLY A 402 19.94 74.01 32.43
C GLY A 402 19.60 73.89 30.95
N ALA A 403 19.71 74.98 30.17
CA ALA A 403 19.60 74.94 28.72
C ALA A 403 20.81 74.25 28.06
N GLU A 404 22.02 74.45 28.58
CA GLU A 404 23.26 73.81 28.12
C GLU A 404 23.29 72.29 28.43
N SER A 405 22.85 71.88 29.62
CA SER A 405 22.65 70.47 29.96
C SER A 405 21.64 69.80 29.01
N ALA A 406 20.48 70.44 28.81
CA ALA A 406 19.42 69.92 27.93
C ALA A 406 19.81 69.89 26.44
N LEU A 407 20.78 70.70 26.00
CA LEU A 407 21.41 70.61 24.68
C LEU A 407 22.33 69.40 24.59
N THR A 408 23.23 69.25 25.57
CA THR A 408 24.17 68.12 25.65
C THR A 408 23.44 66.77 25.62
N ASP A 409 22.33 66.65 26.35
CA ASP A 409 21.49 65.44 26.36
C ASP A 409 20.90 65.13 24.96
N ILE A 410 20.50 66.16 24.21
CA ILE A 410 19.96 66.02 22.86
C ILE A 410 21.06 65.64 21.87
N GLU A 411 22.20 66.32 21.91
CA GLU A 411 23.34 66.05 21.03
C GLU A 411 23.84 64.61 21.21
N HIS A 412 24.03 64.17 22.45
CA HIS A 412 24.38 62.78 22.78
C HIS A 412 23.32 61.77 22.32
N PHE A 413 22.02 62.09 22.43
CA PHE A 413 20.95 61.24 21.94
C PHE A 413 20.92 61.13 20.40
N LEU A 414 21.18 62.24 19.68
CA LEU A 414 21.26 62.25 18.22
C LEU A 414 22.50 61.49 17.72
N GLU A 415 23.65 61.60 18.38
CA GLU A 415 24.83 60.75 18.09
C GLU A 415 24.55 59.25 18.29
N SER A 416 23.57 58.89 19.14
CA SER A 416 23.16 57.49 19.28
C SER A 416 22.36 56.98 18.07
N ALA A 417 21.76 57.85 17.26
CA ALA A 417 20.96 57.46 16.09
C ALA A 417 21.82 56.82 14.99
N GLU A 418 23.02 57.36 14.73
CA GLU A 418 23.97 56.77 13.78
C GLU A 418 24.47 55.41 14.26
N LYS A 419 24.77 55.28 15.56
CA LYS A 419 25.17 54.03 16.21
C LYS A 419 24.06 52.97 16.20
N ASN A 420 22.80 53.39 16.25
CA ASN A 420 21.60 52.54 16.16
C ASN A 420 21.16 52.21 14.72
N GLN A 421 21.93 52.63 13.72
CA GLN A 421 21.75 52.24 12.31
C GLN A 421 20.36 52.59 11.73
N LEU A 422 19.73 53.70 12.13
CA LEU A 422 18.33 54.00 11.75
C LEU A 422 18.12 54.17 10.23
N THR A 423 19.19 54.40 9.46
CA THR A 423 19.19 54.39 7.99
C THR A 423 19.03 53.00 7.38
N GLU A 424 19.31 51.92 8.12
CA GLU A 424 19.16 50.54 7.65
C GLU A 424 17.71 50.20 7.31
N LEU A 425 16.70 50.67 8.06
CA LEU A 425 15.31 50.37 7.73
C LEU A 425 14.93 50.92 6.33
N ARG A 426 15.44 52.10 5.97
CA ARG A 426 15.22 52.69 4.64
C ARG A 426 15.98 51.93 3.55
N ASN A 427 17.18 51.42 3.86
CA ASN A 427 17.95 50.58 2.93
C ASN A 427 17.28 49.20 2.71
N LEU A 428 16.87 48.53 3.80
CA LEU A 428 16.17 47.23 3.77
C LEU A 428 14.83 47.33 3.04
N HIS A 429 14.06 48.41 3.27
CA HIS A 429 12.83 48.69 2.54
C HIS A 429 13.08 48.72 1.03
N ASN A 430 14.04 49.52 0.58
CA ASN A 430 14.34 49.68 -0.85
C ASN A 430 14.95 48.39 -1.45
N GLN A 431 15.68 47.61 -0.66
CA GLN A 431 16.26 46.34 -1.09
C GLN A 431 15.19 45.24 -1.27
N TYR A 432 14.13 45.25 -0.45
CA TYR A 432 13.11 44.19 -0.41
C TYR A 432 11.75 44.62 -0.94
N GLU A 433 11.62 45.82 -1.52
CA GLU A 433 10.37 46.42 -2.02
C GLU A 433 9.55 45.51 -2.94
N VAL A 434 10.21 44.70 -3.77
CA VAL A 434 9.56 43.77 -4.72
C VAL A 434 9.00 42.52 -4.03
N VAL A 435 9.48 42.18 -2.84
CA VAL A 435 9.21 40.89 -2.15
C VAL A 435 8.26 41.05 -0.95
N LEU A 436 8.19 42.24 -0.34
CA LEU A 436 7.32 42.52 0.80
C LEU A 436 5.87 42.75 0.38
N SER A 437 4.92 42.39 1.26
CA SER A 437 3.50 42.75 1.08
C SER A 437 3.26 44.24 1.31
N GLU A 438 2.18 44.75 0.72
CA GLU A 438 1.75 46.14 0.90
C GLU A 438 1.46 46.50 2.38
N ASP A 439 0.94 45.56 3.17
CA ASP A 439 0.71 45.77 4.61
C ASP A 439 2.03 46.02 5.37
N ILE A 440 3.09 45.29 5.04
CA ILE A 440 4.43 45.52 5.62
C ILE A 440 4.99 46.86 5.13
N LYS A 441 4.90 47.18 3.83
CA LYS A 441 5.35 48.47 3.27
C LYS A 441 4.68 49.66 3.96
N THR A 442 3.35 49.64 4.11
CA THR A 442 2.65 50.74 4.80
C THR A 442 3.04 50.84 6.28
N THR A 443 3.42 49.75 6.92
CA THR A 443 3.93 49.74 8.31
C THR A 443 5.34 50.33 8.39
N VAL A 444 6.23 50.00 7.45
CA VAL A 444 7.56 50.64 7.33
C VAL A 444 7.44 52.14 7.11
N LEU A 445 6.58 52.59 6.20
CA LEU A 445 6.39 54.02 5.91
C LEU A 445 5.86 54.79 7.14
N LYS A 446 5.00 54.19 7.96
CA LYS A 446 4.56 54.78 9.25
C LYS A 446 5.72 54.91 10.25
N ALA A 447 6.59 53.91 10.35
CA ALA A 447 7.76 53.95 11.24
C ALA A 447 8.80 54.99 10.79
N LEU A 448 9.10 55.05 9.48
CA LEU A 448 9.99 56.06 8.90
C LEU A 448 9.43 57.48 9.07
N LYS A 449 8.12 57.68 8.91
CA LYS A 449 7.49 58.98 9.20
C LYS A 449 7.60 59.35 10.69
N ARG A 450 7.37 58.41 11.61
CA ARG A 450 7.52 58.65 13.06
C ARG A 450 8.95 59.10 13.40
N LEU A 451 9.95 58.52 12.75
CA LEU A 451 11.35 58.92 12.88
C LEU A 451 11.58 60.37 12.44
N GLU A 452 11.08 60.74 11.26
CA GLU A 452 11.17 62.10 10.70
C GLU A 452 10.45 63.12 11.60
N ASP A 453 9.24 62.81 12.09
CA ASP A 453 8.47 63.65 13.02
C ASP A 453 9.25 63.89 14.34
N VAL A 454 9.88 62.85 14.92
CA VAL A 454 10.66 62.98 16.18
C VAL A 454 11.97 63.74 15.95
N GLN A 455 12.65 63.53 14.82
CA GLN A 455 13.82 64.34 14.44
C GLN A 455 13.47 65.83 14.32
N GLU A 456 12.32 66.15 13.74
CA GLU A 456 11.84 67.54 13.65
C GLU A 456 11.54 68.15 15.04
N MET A 457 11.04 67.34 15.99
CA MET A 457 10.86 67.78 17.39
C MET A 457 12.20 68.09 18.07
N PHE A 458 13.23 67.25 17.85
CA PHE A 458 14.58 67.50 18.35
C PHE A 458 15.17 68.78 17.77
N GLU A 459 15.09 69.01 16.47
CA GLU A 459 15.58 70.26 15.83
C GLU A 459 14.89 71.51 16.40
N LYS A 460 13.55 71.48 16.50
CA LYS A 460 12.77 72.58 17.11
C LYS A 460 13.20 72.85 18.55
N ARG A 461 13.46 71.80 19.34
CA ARG A 461 13.90 71.91 20.74
C ARG A 461 15.33 72.43 20.85
N HIS A 462 16.25 71.88 20.06
CA HIS A 462 17.66 72.26 19.99
C HIS A 462 17.82 73.75 19.62
N VAL A 463 17.15 74.23 18.57
CA VAL A 463 17.13 75.66 18.20
C VAL A 463 16.57 76.55 19.31
N SER A 464 15.54 76.08 20.03
CA SER A 464 14.95 76.82 21.16
C SER A 464 15.92 76.94 22.34
N LEU A 465 16.55 75.84 22.76
CA LEU A 465 17.51 75.81 23.87
C LEU A 465 18.78 76.59 23.55
N LYS A 466 19.30 76.50 22.32
CA LYS A 466 20.46 77.27 21.84
C LYS A 466 20.24 78.78 21.87
N ARG A 467 18.98 79.22 21.71
CA ARG A 467 18.56 80.62 21.89
C ARG A 467 18.34 81.02 23.36
N LEU A 468 18.23 80.06 24.28
CA LEU A 468 18.13 80.30 25.72
C LEU A 468 19.52 80.35 26.37
N SER A 469 20.43 79.43 26.04
CA SER A 469 21.82 79.46 26.53
C SER A 469 22.59 80.69 26.05
N ALA A 470 22.36 81.14 24.82
CA ALA A 470 22.98 82.36 24.28
C ALA A 470 22.49 83.69 24.92
N LYS A 471 21.49 83.66 25.83
CA LYS A 471 21.03 84.87 26.55
C LYS A 471 21.94 85.18 27.73
N GLN A 472 23.01 85.93 27.46
CA GLN A 472 23.78 86.59 28.52
C GLN A 472 22.84 87.41 29.42
N THR A 473 22.90 87.17 30.73
CA THR A 473 22.19 87.96 31.74
C THR A 473 22.62 89.42 31.65
N ARG A 474 21.70 90.32 31.27
CA ARG A 474 21.97 91.75 31.36
C ARG A 474 22.24 92.13 32.83
N PRO A 475 23.23 93.00 33.10
CA PRO A 475 23.42 93.53 34.44
C PRO A 475 22.13 94.18 34.96
N VAL A 476 21.65 93.71 36.11
CA VAL A 476 20.48 94.30 36.77
C VAL A 476 20.90 95.63 37.39
N GLN A 477 20.38 96.75 36.88
CA GLN A 477 20.54 98.04 37.54
C GLN A 477 19.72 98.04 38.85
N PRO A 478 20.34 98.33 40.02
CA PRO A 478 19.60 98.45 41.27
C PRO A 478 18.72 99.70 41.25
N VAL A 479 17.40 99.54 41.36
CA VAL A 479 16.48 100.67 41.54
C VAL A 479 16.40 101.02 43.02
N ALA A 480 16.85 102.22 43.39
CA ALA A 480 16.86 102.68 44.77
C ALA A 480 15.45 103.09 45.27
N PRO A 481 15.08 102.80 46.54
CA PRO A 481 13.80 103.21 47.10
C PRO A 481 13.77 104.72 47.44
N ARG A 482 12.58 105.33 47.43
CA ARG A 482 12.35 106.69 47.99
C ARG A 482 11.17 106.72 48.98
N PRO A 483 11.17 107.64 49.96
CA PRO A 483 10.41 107.48 51.20
C PRO A 483 9.07 108.25 51.20
N GLU A 484 8.19 107.89 52.14
CA GLU A 484 6.92 108.58 52.38
C GLU A 484 7.07 109.91 53.14
N SER A 485 6.12 110.86 52.95
CA SER A 485 5.11 111.17 53.99
C SER A 485 4.15 112.34 53.62
N SER A 486 2.99 112.33 54.29
CA SER A 486 1.82 113.23 54.21
C SER A 486 2.03 114.61 54.91
N PRO A 487 1.15 115.66 54.84
CA PRO A 487 -0.28 115.57 55.27
C PRO A 487 -1.39 116.59 54.76
N LYS A 488 -2.66 116.16 54.93
CA LYS A 488 -3.92 116.88 55.34
C LYS A 488 -4.63 117.98 54.47
N ARG A 489 -5.82 117.59 53.96
CA ARG A 489 -7.22 118.18 53.97
C ARG A 489 -7.49 119.67 54.34
N PRO A 490 -8.57 120.32 53.84
CA PRO A 490 -9.98 119.94 54.12
C PRO A 490 -10.95 119.90 52.89
N SER A 491 -12.26 119.79 53.15
CA SER A 491 -13.30 119.26 52.22
C SER A 491 -14.67 119.97 52.32
N LEU A 492 -15.49 119.87 51.25
CA LEU A 492 -16.99 119.88 51.11
C LEU A 492 -17.28 120.05 49.58
N LYS A 493 -18.40 119.72 48.93
CA LYS A 493 -19.76 119.21 49.28
C LYS A 493 -20.21 118.13 48.24
N ASN A 494 -21.50 117.74 48.23
CA ASN A 494 -22.20 116.80 47.32
C ASN A 494 -23.74 117.07 47.46
N PRO A 495 -24.72 116.41 46.78
CA PRO A 495 -24.81 115.62 45.51
C PRO A 495 -26.03 116.14 44.65
N PRO A 496 -26.91 115.39 43.90
CA PRO A 496 -26.93 114.01 43.36
C PRO A 496 -27.37 113.88 41.85
N ARG A 497 -27.87 112.72 41.36
CA ARG A 497 -27.12 111.54 40.85
C ARG A 497 -28.08 110.39 40.39
N THR A 498 -27.91 109.83 39.19
CA THR A 498 -28.36 108.48 38.73
C THR A 498 -27.61 108.13 37.41
N THR A 499 -26.59 107.26 37.33
CA THR A 499 -26.51 105.76 37.35
C THR A 499 -27.19 105.04 36.16
N GLY A 500 -26.57 104.13 35.39
CA GLY A 500 -25.21 103.54 35.44
C GLY A 500 -25.23 102.00 35.51
N SER A 501 -24.62 101.28 34.56
CA SER A 501 -24.83 99.83 34.32
C SER A 501 -23.55 98.97 34.35
N GLN A 502 -23.61 97.83 35.07
CA GLN A 502 -22.86 96.55 34.91
C GLN A 502 -21.30 96.57 34.87
N GLN A 503 -20.52 95.59 35.35
CA GLN A 503 -20.70 94.33 36.12
C GLN A 503 -19.32 93.88 36.69
N PRO A 504 -19.21 93.12 37.82
CA PRO A 504 -17.94 92.54 38.27
C PRO A 504 -17.94 91.01 38.57
N LEU A 505 -16.74 90.44 38.78
CA LEU A 505 -16.41 89.03 39.08
C LEU A 505 -16.28 88.70 40.59
N ALA A 506 -16.65 87.48 41.03
CA ALA A 506 -16.24 86.78 42.27
C ALA A 506 -16.74 85.30 42.22
N ARG A 507 -15.98 84.20 42.41
CA ARG A 507 -15.17 83.62 43.52
C ARG A 507 -15.89 82.53 44.38
N ARG A 508 -15.37 81.30 44.28
CA ARG A 508 -15.17 80.21 45.30
C ARG A 508 -16.35 79.60 46.13
N ALA A 509 -16.51 78.28 45.93
CA ALA A 509 -16.29 77.16 46.89
C ALA A 509 -17.44 76.50 47.71
N SER A 510 -17.41 75.16 47.65
CA SER A 510 -17.70 74.15 48.70
C SER A 510 -19.08 73.44 48.84
N ASP A 511 -18.94 72.14 49.17
CA ASP A 511 -19.81 71.21 49.92
C ASP A 511 -20.97 70.40 49.28
N ASN A 512 -20.64 69.14 48.95
CA ASN A 512 -21.07 67.90 49.62
C ASN A 512 -22.44 67.21 49.32
N SER A 513 -22.34 65.88 49.11
CA SER A 513 -23.29 64.79 49.45
C SER A 513 -24.60 64.49 48.66
N ASN A 514 -24.52 63.41 47.87
CA ASN A 514 -25.28 62.14 48.00
C ASN A 514 -26.69 61.90 47.38
N SER A 515 -26.78 60.73 46.71
CA SER A 515 -27.94 59.84 46.47
C SER A 515 -29.09 60.21 45.49
N GLY A 516 -29.44 59.25 44.62
CA GLY A 516 -30.87 58.87 44.46
C GLY A 516 -31.51 58.65 43.08
N LYS A 517 -31.42 57.41 42.57
CA LYS A 517 -32.45 56.65 41.79
C LYS A 517 -32.68 56.85 40.26
N GLN A 518 -32.92 55.66 39.68
CA GLN A 518 -33.34 55.21 38.34
C GLN A 518 -34.82 55.56 38.00
N PRO A 519 -35.36 55.36 36.75
CA PRO A 519 -35.59 54.04 36.10
C PRO A 519 -35.04 53.88 34.65
N VAL A 520 -34.72 52.68 34.09
CA VAL A 520 -35.55 51.54 33.56
C VAL A 520 -36.42 51.95 32.34
N GLU A 521 -36.52 51.31 31.15
CA GLU A 521 -36.34 49.91 30.62
C GLU A 521 -35.61 49.81 29.24
N ALA A 522 -34.98 48.64 28.95
CA ALA A 522 -35.23 47.78 27.76
C ALA A 522 -34.23 46.58 27.69
N ASP A 523 -34.71 45.36 27.39
CA ASP A 523 -34.04 44.06 27.65
C ASP A 523 -33.44 43.38 26.36
N PRO A 524 -32.48 42.40 26.45
CA PRO A 524 -31.66 41.98 25.31
C PRO A 524 -31.71 40.47 24.89
N ASN A 525 -30.93 40.14 23.85
CA ASN A 525 -30.20 38.87 23.57
C ASN A 525 -30.75 37.48 23.98
N LYS A 526 -30.80 36.52 23.03
CA LYS A 526 -30.68 35.07 23.35
C LYS A 526 -29.79 34.24 22.40
N LYS A 527 -29.19 33.22 23.04
CA LYS A 527 -28.15 32.26 22.60
C LYS A 527 -28.68 31.12 21.70
N LYS A 528 -27.76 30.31 21.15
CA LYS A 528 -28.00 28.88 20.80
C LYS A 528 -26.79 27.99 21.12
N ASN A 529 -27.02 26.82 21.74
CA ASN A 529 -26.17 25.62 21.58
C ASN A 529 -26.82 24.31 22.13
N ILE A 530 -26.93 23.30 21.24
CA ILE A 530 -26.88 21.81 21.40
C ILE A 530 -27.71 21.05 22.49
N ARG A 531 -28.60 20.10 22.08
CA ARG A 531 -28.48 18.60 22.29
C ARG A 531 -29.74 17.73 22.00
N LYS A 532 -29.52 16.69 21.15
CA LYS A 532 -30.04 15.28 21.08
C LYS A 532 -31.51 14.88 21.33
N ALA A 533 -32.02 14.00 20.43
CA ALA A 533 -32.95 12.87 20.75
C ALA A 533 -32.78 11.69 19.74
N LYS A 534 -33.35 10.51 20.04
CA LYS A 534 -33.19 9.22 19.30
C LYS A 534 -34.29 8.95 18.25
N GLY A 535 -34.00 8.09 17.28
CA GLY A 535 -34.99 7.32 16.49
C GLY A 535 -34.30 6.45 15.43
N GLY A 536 -34.76 5.23 15.19
CA GLY A 536 -34.21 4.34 14.14
C GLY A 536 -35.26 3.34 13.64
N ILE A 537 -35.02 2.76 12.45
CA ILE A 537 -35.75 1.65 11.82
C ILE A 537 -34.78 0.92 10.87
N LYS A 538 -34.98 -0.38 10.65
CA LYS A 538 -34.17 -1.31 9.83
C LYS A 538 -35.01 -1.86 8.67
N ILE A 539 -34.51 -1.85 7.43
CA ILE A 539 -34.97 -2.66 6.29
C ILE A 539 -33.74 -3.13 5.49
N GLU A 540 -33.86 -4.24 4.75
CA GLU A 540 -32.79 -5.10 4.20
C GLU A 540 -33.24 -5.62 2.79
N VAL A 541 -32.32 -6.22 2.00
CA VAL A 541 -32.56 -7.15 0.84
C VAL A 541 -32.38 -6.67 -0.65
N MET A 542 -31.29 -7.18 -1.28
CA MET A 542 -31.05 -7.71 -2.67
C MET A 542 -30.98 -6.89 -4.01
N HIS A 543 -29.79 -7.02 -4.66
CA HIS A 543 -29.40 -7.45 -6.05
C HIS A 543 -29.91 -6.84 -7.38
N GLU A 544 -28.91 -6.66 -8.28
CA GLU A 544 -28.81 -6.87 -9.75
C GLU A 544 -29.20 -5.81 -10.83
N GLU A 545 -28.44 -5.92 -11.93
CA GLU A 545 -28.59 -5.42 -13.32
C GLU A 545 -28.49 -3.91 -13.71
N SER A 546 -27.34 -3.61 -14.35
CA SER A 546 -27.19 -3.18 -15.76
C SER A 546 -27.65 -1.82 -16.32
N GLN A 547 -26.81 -1.32 -17.27
CA GLN A 547 -26.92 -0.12 -18.14
C GLN A 547 -26.75 1.24 -17.44
N GLY A 548 -26.09 2.24 -18.03
CA GLY A 548 -25.36 2.32 -19.29
C GLY A 548 -25.06 3.80 -19.61
N GLY A 549 -23.81 4.15 -19.94
CA GLY A 549 -23.41 5.56 -20.08
C GLY A 549 -22.11 5.74 -20.84
N SER A 550 -22.22 6.03 -22.14
CA SER A 550 -21.09 6.30 -23.03
C SER A 550 -20.50 7.69 -22.78
N THR A 551 -19.18 7.83 -22.87
CA THR A 551 -18.55 9.10 -23.26
C THR A 551 -17.36 8.80 -24.16
N HIS A 552 -17.44 9.30 -25.40
CA HIS A 552 -16.42 9.15 -26.44
C HIS A 552 -15.10 9.81 -26.03
N VAL A 553 -13.98 9.08 -26.11
CA VAL A 553 -12.64 9.66 -26.29
C VAL A 553 -11.95 8.93 -27.44
N VAL A 554 -11.30 9.71 -28.30
CA VAL A 554 -10.75 9.26 -29.58
C VAL A 554 -9.51 8.39 -29.38
N VAL A 555 -9.52 7.19 -29.95
CA VAL A 555 -8.33 6.34 -30.08
C VAL A 555 -7.58 6.73 -31.35
N THR A 556 -6.30 7.09 -31.22
CA THR A 556 -5.38 7.28 -32.34
C THR A 556 -4.84 5.94 -32.83
N ASN A 557 -4.82 5.75 -34.14
CA ASN A 557 -4.43 4.52 -34.85
C ASN A 557 -3.20 3.80 -34.29
N GLU A 558 -3.37 2.55 -33.83
CA GLU A 558 -2.31 1.55 -33.83
C GLU A 558 -2.25 0.85 -35.20
N THR A 559 -1.04 0.58 -35.70
CA THR A 559 -0.82 -0.04 -37.02
C THR A 559 -1.14 -1.54 -37.02
N GLU A 560 -1.87 -2.02 -38.03
CA GLU A 560 -2.37 -3.41 -38.18
C GLU A 560 -1.28 -4.50 -38.18
N GLU A 561 0.00 -4.13 -38.30
CA GLU A 561 1.12 -5.05 -38.45
C GLU A 561 1.45 -5.83 -37.15
N SER A 562 1.12 -5.28 -35.98
CA SER A 562 1.46 -5.88 -34.67
C SER A 562 0.57 -7.05 -34.22
N LEU A 563 -0.61 -7.23 -34.83
CA LEU A 563 -1.52 -8.34 -34.50
C LEU A 563 -1.26 -9.59 -35.36
N SER A 564 -0.75 -9.39 -36.58
CA SER A 564 -0.52 -10.44 -37.58
C SER A 564 0.62 -11.41 -37.23
N ASN A 565 1.56 -10.97 -36.38
CA ASN A 565 2.73 -11.74 -35.96
C ASN A 565 2.50 -12.62 -34.72
N ARG A 566 1.44 -12.41 -33.94
CA ARG A 566 1.15 -13.24 -32.73
C ARG A 566 0.59 -14.63 -33.05
N ARG A 567 0.00 -14.84 -34.23
CA ARG A 567 -0.72 -16.08 -34.58
C ARG A 567 0.12 -17.18 -35.26
N ARG A 568 1.36 -16.89 -35.68
CA ARG A 568 2.11 -17.75 -36.63
C ARG A 568 3.02 -18.85 -36.02
N PRO A 569 3.63 -18.72 -34.82
CA PRO A 569 4.55 -19.76 -34.33
C PRO A 569 3.85 -21.08 -33.96
N PHE A 570 2.83 -21.03 -33.10
CA PHE A 570 2.17 -22.23 -32.56
C PHE A 570 1.35 -23.00 -33.60
N ALA A 571 0.69 -22.30 -34.54
CA ALA A 571 -0.18 -22.93 -35.53
C ALA A 571 0.58 -23.82 -36.52
N ASN A 572 1.85 -23.52 -36.81
CA ASN A 572 2.65 -24.26 -37.79
C ASN A 572 3.27 -25.54 -37.20
N CYS A 573 3.76 -25.50 -35.95
CA CYS A 573 4.27 -26.68 -35.26
C CYS A 573 3.14 -27.75 -35.10
N VAL A 574 1.93 -27.29 -34.79
CA VAL A 574 0.75 -28.16 -34.62
C VAL A 574 0.18 -28.69 -35.95
N HIS A 575 0.34 -28.00 -37.07
CA HIS A 575 -0.12 -28.52 -38.37
C HIS A 575 0.63 -29.80 -38.80
N GLY A 576 1.82 -30.07 -38.27
CA GLY A 576 2.53 -31.34 -38.44
C GLY A 576 1.75 -32.54 -37.90
N LEU A 577 1.01 -32.38 -36.78
CA LEU A 577 0.23 -33.45 -36.15
C LEU A 577 -1.04 -33.84 -36.93
N LYS A 578 -1.52 -33.02 -37.88
CA LYS A 578 -2.67 -33.34 -38.73
C LYS A 578 -2.33 -34.14 -39.99
N ARG A 579 -1.05 -34.39 -40.28
CA ARG A 579 -0.61 -35.09 -41.51
C ARG A 579 -0.24 -36.57 -41.35
N VAL A 580 -0.30 -37.13 -40.14
CA VAL A 580 -0.22 -38.58 -39.94
C VAL A 580 -1.62 -39.17 -40.19
N ARG A 581 -1.88 -39.55 -41.44
CA ARG A 581 -2.90 -40.56 -41.73
C ARG A 581 -2.42 -41.90 -41.15
N LEU A 582 -3.35 -42.64 -40.53
CA LEU A 582 -3.30 -44.10 -40.47
C LEU A 582 -3.38 -44.68 -41.89
#